data_AF-A0A1Y4LAP0-F1
#
_entry.id   AF-A0A1Y4LAP0-F1
#
_cell.length_a   1.000
_cell.length_b   1.000
_cell.length_c   1.000
_cell.angle_alpha   90.00
_cell.angle_beta   90.00
_cell.angle_gamma   90.00
#
_symmetry.space_group_name_H-M   'P 1'
#
loop_
_entity.id
_entity.type
_entity.pdbx_description
1 polymer ?
#
loop_
_entity_poly.entity_id
_entity_poly.type
_entity_poly.pdbx_seq_one_letter_code
_entity_poly.pdbx_strand_id
1 'polypeptide(L)'
;MYNRHDIMKNAWSIRHENSVSMSVALKAAWALAKAIKAAEELASEIDWNTKVRVNDWVKAGHSRTYVEVAVYTNAWNRKRTEKIGYVNNLTGEFIAA
;
A
#
# COMPACT_ATOMS: atom_id res chain seq x y z
N MET A 1 -10.70 12.19 -0.85
CA MET A 1 -10.23 12.82 0.41
C MET A 1 -9.59 11.73 1.27
N TYR A 2 -8.48 12.00 1.97
CA TYR A 2 -7.82 10.97 2.78
C TYR A 2 -8.53 10.75 4.12
N ASN A 3 -8.69 9.50 4.55
CA ASN A 3 -9.25 9.18 5.87
C ASN A 3 -8.16 9.28 6.96
N ARG A 4 -8.18 10.37 7.73
CA ARG A 4 -7.21 10.63 8.81
C ARG A 4 -7.25 9.59 9.92
N HIS A 5 -8.42 9.03 10.21
CA HIS A 5 -8.59 8.01 11.24
C HIS A 5 -7.84 6.72 10.86
N ASP A 6 -8.00 6.29 9.60
CA ASP A 6 -7.35 5.08 9.10
C ASP A 6 -5.84 5.28 8.98
N ILE A 7 -5.38 6.46 8.55
CA ILE A 7 -3.95 6.81 8.54
C ILE A 7 -3.35 6.67 9.94
N MET A 8 -4.04 7.17 10.97
CA MET A 8 -3.54 7.11 12.34
C MET A 8 -3.56 5.67 12.88
N LYS A 9 -4.61 4.88 12.58
CA LYS A 9 -4.65 3.45 12.92
C LYS A 9 -3.49 2.68 12.28
N ASN A 10 -3.22 2.92 10.99
CA ASN A 10 -2.12 2.29 10.28
C ASN A 10 -0.77 2.71 10.86
N ALA A 11 -0.59 3.99 11.21
CA ALA A 11 0.61 4.46 11.89
C ALA A 11 0.83 3.75 13.24
N TRP A 12 -0.22 3.56 14.03
CA TRP A 12 -0.14 2.81 15.28
C TRP A 12 0.25 1.34 15.07
N SER A 13 -0.38 0.64 14.12
CA SER A 13 -0.03 -0.75 13.79
C SER A 13 1.44 -0.86 13.33
N ILE A 14 1.87 -0.01 12.38
CA ILE A 14 3.25 0.03 11.89
C ILE A 14 4.24 0.24 13.03
N ARG A 15 3.96 1.19 13.94
CA ARG A 15 4.80 1.43 15.12
C ARG A 15 4.94 0.19 15.99
N HIS A 16 3.83 -0.48 16.30
CA HIS A 16 3.83 -1.63 17.20
C HIS A 16 4.53 -2.84 16.60
N GLU A 17 4.30 -3.12 15.32
CA GLU A 17 4.85 -4.28 14.63
C GLU A 17 6.35 -4.12 14.32
N ASN A 18 6.80 -2.89 14.07
CA ASN A 18 8.16 -2.61 13.61
C ASN A 18 9.04 -1.95 14.67
N SER A 19 8.50 -1.62 15.85
CA SER A 19 9.21 -0.92 16.93
C SER A 19 9.88 0.39 16.48
N VAL A 20 9.27 1.09 15.52
CA VAL A 20 9.77 2.38 15.00
C VAL A 20 9.18 3.56 15.77
N SER A 21 9.78 4.74 15.61
CA SER A 21 9.21 5.97 16.18
C SER A 21 7.85 6.30 15.54
N MET A 22 7.01 7.05 16.27
CA MET A 22 5.73 7.50 15.74
C MET A 22 5.87 8.37 14.48
N SER A 23 6.94 9.16 14.37
CA SER A 23 7.20 9.99 13.19
C SER A 23 7.46 9.15 11.94
N VAL A 24 8.25 8.08 12.06
CA VAL A 24 8.52 7.13 10.97
C VAL A 24 7.24 6.38 10.60
N ALA A 25 6.51 5.88 11.59
CA ALA A 25 5.26 5.15 11.35
C ALA A 25 4.19 6.04 10.67
N LEU A 26 4.08 7.30 11.08
CA LEU A 26 3.16 8.25 10.47
C LEU A 26 3.57 8.59 9.03
N LYS A 27 4.87 8.76 8.77
CA LYS A 27 5.41 8.93 7.41
C LYS A 27 5.06 7.73 6.53
N ALA A 28 5.25 6.51 7.03
CA ALA A 28 4.90 5.26 6.35
C ALA A 28 3.39 5.16 6.06
N ALA A 29 2.54 5.45 7.05
CA ALA A 29 1.09 5.40 6.90
C ALA A 29 0.57 6.42 5.88
N TRP A 30 1.13 7.63 5.86
CA TRP A 30 0.83 8.62 4.84
C TRP A 30 1.30 8.21 3.44
N ALA A 31 2.50 7.64 3.34
CA ALA A 31 3.02 7.08 2.10
C ALA A 31 2.10 5.98 1.56
N LEU A 32 1.63 5.10 2.43
CA LEU A 32 0.68 4.03 2.10
C LEU A 32 -0.64 4.58 1.59
N ALA A 33 -1.23 5.56 2.30
CA ALA A 33 -2.49 6.18 1.88
C ALA A 33 -2.38 6.86 0.51
N LYS A 34 -1.25 7.52 0.22
CA LYS A 34 -0.98 8.11 -1.10
C LYS A 34 -0.84 7.05 -2.18
N ALA A 35 -0.11 5.96 -1.91
CA ALA A 35 0.05 4.85 -2.84
C ALA A 35 -1.28 4.16 -3.15
N ILE A 36 -2.15 3.96 -2.15
CA ILE A 36 -3.50 3.42 -2.33
C ILE A 36 -4.33 4.36 -3.21
N LYS A 37 -4.31 5.68 -2.95
CA LYS A 37 -5.04 6.64 -3.78
C LYS A 37 -4.58 6.62 -5.24
N ALA A 38 -3.27 6.53 -5.48
CA ALA A 38 -2.73 6.38 -6.84
C ALA A 38 -3.17 5.06 -7.49
N ALA A 39 -3.24 3.97 -6.71
CA ALA A 39 -3.75 2.69 -7.18
C ALA A 39 -5.25 2.76 -7.54
N GLU A 40 -6.05 3.48 -6.75
CA GLU A 40 -7.48 3.72 -7.02
C GLU A 40 -7.69 4.57 -8.27
N GLU A 41 -6.88 5.62 -8.47
CA GLU A 41 -6.89 6.45 -9.68
C GLU A 41 -6.55 5.60 -10.92
N LEU A 42 -5.46 4.83 -10.88
CA LEU A 42 -5.11 3.90 -11.97
C LEU A 42 -6.20 2.84 -12.21
N ALA A 43 -6.79 2.30 -11.15
CA ALA A 43 -7.88 1.33 -11.28
C ALA A 43 -9.11 1.94 -11.98
N SER A 44 -9.41 3.22 -11.74
CA SER A 44 -10.53 3.91 -12.38
C SER A 44 -10.36 4.15 -13.88
N GLU A 45 -9.12 4.16 -14.37
CA GLU A 45 -8.78 4.31 -15.80
C GLU A 45 -8.83 2.98 -16.56
N ILE A 46 -8.93 1.85 -15.85
CA ILE A 46 -8.90 0.52 -16.45
C ILE A 46 -10.33 0.03 -16.69
N ASP A 47 -10.67 -0.23 -17.96
CA ASP A 47 -11.98 -0.76 -18.41
C ASP A 47 -12.18 -2.27 -18.12
N TRP A 48 -11.59 -2.79 -17.05
CA TRP A 48 -11.68 -4.20 -16.63
C TRP A 48 -12.01 -4.27 -15.14
N ASN A 49 -12.43 -5.44 -14.66
CA ASN A 49 -12.60 -5.66 -13.23
C ASN A 49 -11.25 -5.48 -12.51
N THR A 50 -11.15 -4.50 -11.62
CA THR A 50 -9.93 -4.20 -10.85
C THR A 50 -10.12 -4.35 -9.35
N LYS A 51 -9.06 -4.71 -8.63
CA LYS A 51 -9.01 -4.66 -7.16
C LYS A 51 -7.65 -4.13 -6.72
N VAL A 52 -7.64 -3.05 -5.93
CA VAL A 52 -6.44 -2.60 -5.22
C VAL A 52 -6.08 -3.65 -4.17
N ARG A 53 -4.83 -4.08 -4.17
CA ARG A 53 -4.26 -5.02 -3.20
C ARG A 53 -3.14 -4.35 -2.44
N VAL A 54 -3.18 -4.53 -1.13
CA VAL A 54 -2.18 -4.07 -0.17
C VAL A 54 -1.69 -5.32 0.54
N ASN A 55 -0.40 -5.62 0.41
CA ASN A 55 0.18 -6.85 0.96
C ASN A 55 1.42 -6.52 1.78
N ASP A 56 1.43 -6.95 3.03
CA ASP A 56 2.60 -6.83 3.89
C ASP A 56 3.59 -7.96 3.64
N TRP A 57 4.87 -7.61 3.65
CA TRP A 57 5.99 -8.50 3.48
C TRP A 57 7.03 -8.22 4.55
N VAL A 58 7.21 -9.17 5.45
CA VAL A 58 8.16 -9.07 6.56
C VAL A 58 9.09 -10.28 6.52
N LYS A 59 10.36 -10.04 6.21
CA LYS A 59 11.40 -11.10 6.15
C LYS A 59 12.80 -10.50 6.26
N ALA A 60 13.71 -11.25 6.88
CA ALA A 60 15.15 -10.95 6.91
C ALA A 60 15.48 -9.49 7.35
N GLY A 61 14.79 -8.98 8.38
CA GLY A 61 15.00 -7.62 8.89
C GLY A 61 14.37 -6.51 8.04
N HIS A 62 13.59 -6.86 7.02
CA HIS A 62 12.82 -5.91 6.23
C HIS A 62 11.33 -5.99 6.59
N SER A 63 10.66 -4.84 6.49
CA SER A 63 9.21 -4.72 6.58
C SER A 63 8.73 -3.77 5.49
N ARG A 64 7.92 -4.31 4.57
CA ARG A 64 7.45 -3.61 3.37
C ARG A 64 5.97 -3.84 3.16
N THR A 65 5.26 -2.81 2.76
CA THR A 65 3.85 -2.91 2.35
C THR A 65 3.75 -2.62 0.87
N TYR A 66 3.46 -3.64 0.07
CA TYR A 66 3.31 -3.55 -1.38
C TYR A 66 1.90 -3.09 -1.75
N VAL A 67 1.81 -2.20 -2.73
CA VAL A 67 0.55 -1.73 -3.31
C VAL A 67 0.51 -2.05 -4.80
N GLU A 68 -0.54 -2.73 -5.23
CA GLU A 68 -0.73 -3.14 -6.61
C GLU A 68 -2.21 -3.09 -7.01
N VAL A 69 -2.48 -2.94 -8.31
CA VAL A 69 -3.82 -3.09 -8.89
C VAL A 69 -3.87 -4.44 -9.59
N ALA A 70 -4.67 -5.37 -9.05
CA ALA A 70 -4.95 -6.63 -9.72
C ALA A 70 -6.09 -6.43 -10.73
N VAL A 71 -5.81 -6.75 -12.00
CA VAL A 71 -6.77 -6.67 -13.10
C VAL A 71 -7.26 -8.08 -13.42
N TYR A 72 -8.57 -8.26 -13.52
CA TYR A 72 -9.21 -9.55 -13.73
C TYR A 72 -9.95 -9.58 -15.06
N THR A 73 -10.09 -10.78 -15.62
CA THR A 73 -11.02 -11.04 -16.73
C THR A 73 -12.46 -11.10 -16.21
N ASN A 74 -13.43 -11.16 -17.14
CA ASN A 74 -14.85 -11.27 -16.80
C ASN A 74 -15.18 -12.57 -16.03
N ALA A 75 -14.36 -13.62 -16.18
CA ALA A 75 -14.44 -14.86 -15.42
C ALA A 75 -13.67 -14.79 -14.08
N TRP A 76 -13.30 -13.58 -13.61
CA TRP A 76 -12.53 -13.34 -12.38
C TRP A 76 -11.15 -14.01 -12.33
N ASN A 77 -10.60 -14.45 -13.46
CA ASN A 77 -9.22 -14.91 -13.54
C ASN A 77 -8.28 -13.70 -13.59
N ARG A 78 -7.19 -13.74 -12.81
CA ARG A 78 -6.21 -12.63 -12.80
C ARG A 78 -5.54 -12.53 -14.17
N LYS A 79 -5.76 -11.41 -14.86
CA LYS A 79 -5.21 -11.12 -16.19
C LYS A 79 -3.79 -10.56 -16.10
N ARG A 80 -3.62 -9.53 -15.27
CA ARG A 80 -2.33 -8.87 -15.02
C ARG A 80 -2.36 -8.12 -13.68
N THR A 81 -1.21 -7.60 -13.30
CA THR A 81 -1.05 -6.79 -12.09
C THR A 81 -0.24 -5.56 -12.44
N GLU A 82 -0.81 -4.39 -12.19
CA GLU A 82 -0.09 -3.12 -12.26
C GLU A 82 0.52 -2.85 -10.89
N LYS A 83 1.85 -2.80 -10.82
CA LYS A 83 2.55 -2.53 -9.57
C LYS A 83 2.68 -1.02 -9.38
N ILE A 84 2.27 -0.51 -8.22
CA ILE A 84 2.46 0.89 -7.87
C ILE A 84 3.82 1.06 -7.19
N GLY A 85 4.17 0.14 -6.30
CA GLY A 85 5.40 0.19 -5.54
C GLY A 85 5.24 -0.43 -4.16
N TYR A 86 6.09 -0.04 -3.23
CA TYR A 86 5.98 -0.43 -1.83
C TYR A 86 6.41 0.69 -0.88
N VAL A 87 5.87 0.64 0.33
CA VAL A 87 6.30 1.47 1.45
C VAL A 87 7.26 0.66 2.31
N ASN A 88 8.43 1.22 2.63
CA ASN A 88 9.32 0.67 3.64
C ASN A 88 8.85 1.11 5.03
N ASN A 89 8.34 0.18 5.82
CA ASN A 89 7.76 0.47 7.13
C ASN A 89 8.80 0.85 8.18
N LEU A 90 10.09 0.63 7.89
CA LEU A 90 11.21 1.00 8.77
C LEU A 90 11.72 2.42 8.53
N THR A 91 11.53 2.98 7.32
CA THR A 91 12.01 4.34 6.96
C THR A 91 10.87 5.31 6.61
N GLY A 92 9.67 4.78 6.38
CA GLY A 92 8.50 5.50 5.88
C GLY A 92 8.63 5.99 4.44
N GLU A 93 9.58 5.45 3.69
CA GLU A 93 9.80 5.83 2.29
C GLU A 93 8.92 5.01 1.37
N PHE A 94 8.37 5.67 0.35
CA PHE A 94 7.71 5.01 -0.76
C PHE A 94 8.71 4.79 -1.89
N ILE A 95 8.71 3.59 -2.44
CA ILE A 95 9.59 3.17 -3.53
C ILE A 95 8.69 2.70 -4.67
N ALA A 96 8.71 3.44 -5.78
CA ALA A 96 7.92 3.13 -6.97
C ALA A 96 8.40 1.82 -7.64
N ALA A 97 7.47 1.14 -8.32
CA ALA A 97 7.73 -0.12 -9.02
C ALA A 97 8.41 0.08 -10.39
#